data_AF-A0A3Q7IGR3-F1
#
_entry.id   AF-A0A3Q7IGR3-F1
#
_cell.length_a   1.000
_cell.length_b   1.000
_cell.length_c   1.000
_cell.angle_alpha   90.00
_cell.angle_beta   90.00
_cell.angle_gamma   90.00
#
_symmetry.space_group_name_H-M   'P 1'
#
loop_
_entity.id
_entity.type
_entity.pdbx_description
1 polymer ?
#
loop_
_entity_poly.entity_id
_entity_poly.type
_entity_poly.pdbx_seq_one_letter_code
_entity_poly.pdbx_strand_id
1 'polypeptide(L)'
;MVQEDPSLRTVELVENFCGPQTRSHVFGFEGGVKAKDLKGGTSSKSELLYVLRSTRENIKSFNEENNSLNDRLSTIEDVMKEIMKIKEFFTSQQSYVPPTTSSSSTE
;
A
#
# COMPACT_ATOMS: atom_id res chain seq x y z
N MET A 1 -64.99 -9.64 11.46
CA MET A 1 -65.08 -8.22 11.86
C MET A 1 -64.62 -8.17 13.30
N VAL A 2 -63.48 -7.52 13.57
CA VAL A 2 -62.97 -7.37 14.94
C VAL A 2 -63.83 -6.28 15.60
N GLN A 3 -64.53 -6.65 16.66
CA GLN A 3 -65.39 -5.76 17.42
C GLN A 3 -64.51 -5.03 18.42
N GLU A 4 -64.10 -3.79 18.11
CA GLU A 4 -63.35 -2.96 19.05
C GLU A 4 -64.30 -2.34 20.08
N ASP A 5 -63.95 -2.50 21.35
CA ASP A 5 -64.69 -1.92 22.47
C ASP A 5 -64.39 -0.40 22.53
N PRO A 6 -65.38 0.49 22.32
CA PRO A 6 -65.16 1.93 22.23
C PRO A 6 -64.76 2.58 23.56
N SER A 7 -64.70 1.79 24.65
CA SER A 7 -64.34 2.26 25.99
C SER A 7 -62.84 2.19 26.32
N LEU A 8 -62.05 1.50 25.50
CA LEU A 8 -60.61 1.32 25.75
C LEU A 8 -59.83 2.57 25.37
N ARG A 9 -58.89 2.99 26.23
CA ARG A 9 -57.98 4.09 25.89
C ARG A 9 -57.06 3.63 24.76
N THR A 10 -56.69 4.55 23.86
CA THR A 10 -55.85 4.25 22.68
C THR A 10 -54.57 3.46 23.03
N VAL A 11 -54.01 3.68 24.21
CA VAL A 11 -52.84 2.92 24.72
C VAL A 11 -53.13 1.44 24.98
N GLU A 12 -54.30 1.10 25.51
CA GLU A 12 -54.72 -0.29 25.78
C GLU A 12 -55.06 -1.02 24.49
N LEU A 13 -55.61 -0.30 23.49
CA LEU A 13 -55.86 -0.86 22.17
C LEU A 13 -54.56 -1.27 21.48
N VAL A 14 -53.54 -0.39 21.52
CA VAL A 14 -52.23 -0.67 20.94
C VAL A 14 -51.56 -1.87 21.62
N GLU A 15 -51.64 -1.99 22.94
CA GLU A 15 -51.09 -3.13 23.68
C GLU A 15 -51.83 -4.45 23.36
N ASN A 16 -53.15 -4.42 23.19
CA ASN A 16 -53.92 -5.60 22.81
C ASN A 16 -53.59 -6.10 21.39
N PHE A 17 -53.38 -5.21 20.42
CA PHE A 17 -53.05 -5.59 19.05
C PHE A 17 -51.57 -5.92 18.85
N CYS A 18 -50.67 -5.20 19.51
CA CYS A 18 -49.23 -5.31 19.29
C CYS A 18 -48.51 -6.15 20.36
N GLY A 19 -49.22 -6.58 21.40
CA GLY A 19 -48.66 -7.26 22.56
C GLY A 19 -47.93 -6.30 23.52
N PRO A 20 -47.50 -6.80 24.69
CA PRO A 20 -46.76 -6.00 25.67
C PRO A 20 -45.54 -5.37 25.00
N GLN A 21 -45.46 -4.03 24.99
CA GLN A 21 -44.34 -3.30 24.37
C GLN A 21 -43.10 -3.34 25.28
N THR A 22 -42.60 -4.54 25.59
CA THR A 22 -41.40 -4.77 26.41
C THR A 22 -40.11 -4.69 25.60
N ARG A 23 -40.04 -3.78 24.61
CA ARG A 23 -38.83 -3.61 23.79
C ARG A 23 -38.01 -2.45 24.33
N SER A 24 -37.15 -2.74 25.30
CA SER A 24 -36.16 -1.78 25.84
C SER A 24 -35.01 -1.45 24.87
N HIS A 25 -34.95 -2.08 23.69
CA HIS A 25 -33.93 -1.74 22.70
C HIS A 25 -34.36 -2.14 21.28
N VAL A 26 -34.94 -1.21 20.52
CA VAL A 26 -35.09 -1.35 19.06
C VAL A 26 -34.03 -0.49 18.41
N PHE A 27 -32.95 -1.10 17.90
CA PHE A 27 -32.06 -0.40 16.97
C PHE A 27 -32.72 -0.41 15.59
N GLY A 28 -33.40 0.70 15.25
CA GLY A 28 -33.81 0.98 13.88
C GLY A 28 -32.65 1.69 13.18
N PHE A 29 -32.04 1.06 12.17
CA PHE A 29 -31.31 1.83 11.15
C PHE A 29 -32.36 2.55 10.29
N GLU A 30 -32.81 3.70 10.79
CA GLU A 30 -33.80 4.56 10.14
C GLU A 30 -33.13 5.36 9.02
N GLY A 31 -32.83 4.68 7.91
CA GLY A 31 -32.04 5.28 6.84
C GLY A 31 -31.65 4.32 5.72
N GLY A 32 -32.56 3.44 5.29
CA GLY A 32 -32.62 2.97 3.91
C GLY A 32 -31.36 2.37 3.26
N VAL A 33 -30.51 1.64 3.97
CA VAL A 33 -29.51 0.75 3.34
C VAL A 33 -30.08 -0.65 3.31
N LYS A 34 -30.46 -1.16 2.12
CA LYS A 34 -31.00 -2.52 1.99
C LYS A 34 -29.84 -3.51 2.17
N ALA A 35 -30.09 -4.71 2.67
CA ALA A 35 -29.05 -5.74 2.84
C ALA A 35 -28.24 -6.03 1.55
N LYS A 36 -28.86 -5.80 0.38
CA LYS A 36 -28.23 -5.87 -0.95
C LYS A 36 -27.28 -4.71 -1.26
N ASP A 37 -27.51 -3.54 -0.66
CA ASP A 37 -26.64 -2.37 -0.77
C ASP A 37 -25.41 -2.50 0.15
N LEU A 38 -25.49 -3.40 1.15
CA LEU A 38 -24.39 -3.78 2.05
C LEU A 38 -23.44 -4.83 1.44
N LYS A 39 -23.68 -5.27 0.19
CA LYS A 39 -22.90 -6.32 -0.48
C LYS A 39 -21.58 -5.78 -1.05
N GLY A 40 -20.81 -5.08 -0.21
CA GLY A 40 -19.37 -4.93 -0.40
C GLY A 40 -18.67 -6.20 0.09
N GLY A 41 -17.56 -6.60 -0.53
CA GLY A 41 -16.76 -7.72 -0.05
C GLY A 41 -16.35 -7.47 1.40
N THR A 42 -16.98 -8.16 2.35
CA THR A 42 -16.75 -7.93 3.77
C THR A 42 -15.48 -8.64 4.17
N SER A 43 -14.33 -7.98 3.97
CA SER A 43 -13.14 -8.36 4.71
C SER A 43 -13.43 -8.20 6.20
N SER A 44 -13.10 -9.21 6.99
CA SER A 44 -13.27 -9.12 8.44
C SER A 44 -12.36 -8.00 8.98
N LYS A 45 -12.75 -7.35 10.09
CA LYS A 45 -11.91 -6.33 10.75
C LYS A 45 -10.49 -6.86 11.02
N SER A 46 -10.35 -8.13 11.38
CA SER A 46 -9.07 -8.80 11.59
C SER A 46 -8.23 -8.95 10.32
N GLU A 47 -8.87 -9.28 9.20
CA GLU A 47 -8.18 -9.45 7.91
C GLU A 47 -7.69 -8.10 7.38
N LEU A 48 -8.49 -7.03 7.51
CA LEU A 48 -8.05 -5.68 7.17
C LEU A 48 -6.85 -5.23 8.01
N LEU A 49 -6.87 -5.51 9.33
CA LEU A 49 -5.75 -5.22 10.21
C LEU A 49 -4.49 -6.02 9.84
N TYR A 50 -4.65 -7.27 9.43
CA TYR A 50 -3.54 -8.10 8.93
C TYR A 50 -2.93 -7.50 7.66
N VAL A 51 -3.75 -7.15 6.66
CA VAL A 51 -3.30 -6.53 5.42
C VAL A 51 -2.59 -5.20 5.69
N LEU A 52 -3.11 -4.37 6.60
CA LEU A 52 -2.47 -3.10 6.98
C LEU A 52 -1.09 -3.31 7.62
N ARG A 53 -0.97 -4.26 8.56
CA ARG A 53 0.33 -4.59 9.18
C ARG A 53 1.30 -5.13 8.14
N SER A 54 0.88 -6.10 7.34
CA SER A 54 1.72 -6.71 6.29
C SER A 54 2.18 -5.65 5.28
N THR A 55 1.29 -4.77 4.84
CA THR A 55 1.64 -3.68 3.92
C THR A 55 2.65 -2.73 4.54
N ARG A 56 2.50 -2.39 5.83
CA ARG A 56 3.46 -1.54 6.55
C ARG A 56 4.84 -2.19 6.66
N GLU A 57 4.90 -3.48 6.95
CA GLU A 57 6.16 -4.25 7.02
C GLU A 57 6.83 -4.33 5.66
N ASN A 58 6.06 -4.60 4.60
CA ASN A 58 6.55 -4.62 3.22
C ASN A 58 7.15 -3.25 2.83
N ILE A 59 6.42 -2.14 3.08
CA ILE A 59 6.91 -0.78 2.80
C ILE A 59 8.23 -0.51 3.54
N LYS A 60 8.32 -0.92 4.81
CA LYS A 60 9.55 -0.77 5.59
C LYS A 60 10.72 -1.52 4.95
N SER A 61 10.53 -2.80 4.63
CA SER A 61 11.58 -3.63 4.02
C SER A 61 12.02 -3.10 2.65
N PHE A 62 11.06 -2.66 1.83
CA PHE A 62 11.34 -2.07 0.54
C PHE A 62 12.16 -0.78 0.65
N ASN A 63 11.86 0.06 1.65
CA ASN A 63 12.63 1.29 1.88
C ASN A 63 14.06 1.00 2.34
N GLU A 64 14.25 -0.02 3.18
CA GLU A 64 15.58 -0.47 3.62
C GLU A 64 16.42 -1.01 2.45
N GLU A 65 15.82 -1.83 1.58
CA GLU A 65 16.46 -2.33 0.37
C GLU A 65 16.82 -1.18 -0.59
N ASN A 66 15.91 -0.23 -0.80
CA ASN A 66 16.17 0.93 -1.65
C ASN A 66 17.35 1.77 -1.12
N ASN A 67 17.43 1.99 0.19
CA ASN A 67 18.58 2.67 0.78
C ASN A 67 19.89 1.90 0.55
N SER A 68 19.89 0.57 0.76
CA SER A 68 21.06 -0.27 0.50
C SER A 68 21.49 -0.24 -0.98
N LEU A 69 20.54 -0.25 -1.91
CA LEU A 69 20.82 -0.14 -3.34
C LEU A 69 21.43 1.22 -3.69
N ASN A 70 20.92 2.31 -3.11
CA ASN A 70 21.49 3.64 -3.31
C ASN A 70 22.94 3.73 -2.79
N ASP A 71 23.24 3.17 -1.62
CA ASP A 71 24.61 3.14 -1.08
C ASP A 71 25.57 2.37 -2.00
N ARG A 72 25.11 1.23 -2.53
CA ARG A 72 25.88 0.43 -3.49
C ARG A 72 26.08 1.17 -4.82
N LEU A 73 25.06 1.87 -5.29
CA LEU A 73 25.12 2.66 -6.52
C LEU A 73 26.13 3.80 -6.37
N SER A 74 26.07 4.54 -5.25
CA SER A 74 27.04 5.58 -4.90
C SER A 74 28.48 5.04 -4.90
N THR A 75 28.69 3.86 -4.30
CA THR A 75 30.01 3.19 -4.30
C THR A 75 30.49 2.89 -5.73
N ILE A 76 29.60 2.40 -6.60
CA ILE A 76 29.93 2.12 -8.00
C ILE A 76 30.27 3.42 -8.74
N GLU A 77 29.51 4.50 -8.54
CA GLU A 77 29.78 5.80 -9.16
C GLU A 77 31.17 6.32 -8.79
N ASP A 78 31.58 6.18 -7.53
CA ASP A 78 32.91 6.59 -7.09
C ASP A 78 34.02 5.73 -7.71
N VAL A 79 33.84 4.41 -7.78
CA VAL A 79 34.78 3.52 -8.49
C VAL A 79 34.87 3.90 -9.98
N MET A 80 33.75 4.24 -10.63
CA MET A 80 33.75 4.66 -12.03
C MET A 80 34.49 5.99 -12.23
N LYS A 81 34.39 6.94 -11.31
CA LYS A 81 35.17 8.19 -11.35
C LYS A 81 36.68 7.90 -11.29
N GLU A 82 37.11 7.00 -10.42
CA GLU A 82 38.53 6.62 -10.33
C GLU A 82 39.02 5.91 -11.59
N ILE A 83 38.23 4.98 -12.14
CA ILE A 83 38.55 4.33 -13.43
C ILE A 83 38.66 5.36 -14.56
N MET A 84 37.80 6.38 -14.57
CA MET A 84 37.84 7.45 -15.58
C MET A 84 39.13 8.26 -15.49
N LYS A 85 39.57 8.64 -14.27
CA LYS A 85 40.85 9.33 -14.05
C LYS A 85 42.04 8.49 -14.52
N ILE A 86 42.03 7.19 -14.20
CA ILE A 86 43.08 6.26 -14.62
C ILE A 86 43.12 6.17 -16.15
N LYS A 87 41.96 6.02 -16.80
CA LYS A 87 41.86 5.99 -18.27
C LYS A 87 42.43 7.27 -18.88
N GLU A 88 42.06 8.43 -18.36
CA GLU A 88 42.54 9.73 -18.82
C GLU A 88 44.07 9.87 -18.71
N PHE A 89 44.64 9.41 -17.60
CA PHE A 89 46.10 9.36 -17.40
C PHE A 89 46.79 8.52 -18.49
N PHE A 90 46.28 7.32 -18.79
CA PHE A 90 46.86 6.45 -19.82
C PHE A 90 46.69 7.02 -21.24
N THR A 91 45.53 7.60 -21.56
CA THR A 91 45.34 8.25 -22.87
C THR A 91 46.30 9.42 -23.06
N SER A 92 46.59 10.17 -22.00
CA SER A 92 47.55 11.28 -22.03
C SER A 92 48.98 10.79 -22.22
N GLN A 93 49.37 9.69 -21.58
CA GLN A 93 50.71 9.08 -21.74
C GLN A 93 50.94 8.52 -23.16
N GLN A 94 49.91 7.93 -23.78
CA GLN A 94 50.04 7.32 -25.10
C GLN A 94 50.25 8.34 -26.24
N SER A 95 49.88 9.61 -26.02
CA SER A 95 50.20 10.74 -26.91
C SER A 95 51.69 11.05 -27.00
N TYR A 96 52.52 10.61 -26.04
CA TYR A 96 53.95 10.96 -25.98
C TYR A 96 54.89 9.91 -26.59
N VAL A 97 54.37 8.80 -27.14
CA VAL A 97 55.20 7.80 -27.82
C VAL A 97 55.44 8.28 -29.26
N PRO A 98 56.68 8.68 -29.65
CA PRO A 98 56.96 8.96 -31.04
C PRO A 98 56.76 7.68 -31.85
N PRO A 99 56.25 7.75 -33.10
CA PRO A 99 56.21 6.57 -33.96
C PRO A 99 57.64 6.03 -34.04
N THR A 100 57.84 4.81 -33.53
CA THR A 100 59.13 4.13 -33.67
C THR A 100 59.28 3.84 -35.16
N THR A 101 60.01 4.71 -35.85
CA THR A 101 60.47 4.44 -37.20
C THR A 101 61.42 3.27 -37.11
N SER A 102 60.90 2.05 -37.29
CA SER A 102 61.72 0.89 -37.57
C SER A 102 62.38 1.13 -38.92
N SER A 103 63.59 1.68 -38.93
CA SER A 103 64.47 1.63 -40.08
C SER A 103 64.85 0.16 -40.27
N SER A 104 64.11 -0.55 -41.12
CA SER A 104 64.60 -1.78 -41.71
C SER A 104 65.69 -1.40 -42.71
N SER A 105 66.93 -1.45 -42.24
CA SER A 105 68.10 -1.55 -43.11
C SER A 105 68.64 -2.96 -42.97
N THR A 106 68.45 -3.78 -44.00
CA THR A 106 69.39 -4.87 -44.29
C THR A 106 69.39 -5.11 -45.80
N GLU A 107 70.60 -4.92 -46.35
CA GLU A 107 71.21 -5.35 -47.63
C GLU A 107 70.33 -5.67 -48.85
#